data_AF-A0A8X6Q6F6-F1
#
_entry.id   AF-A0A8X6Q6F6-F1
#
_cell.length_a   1.000
_cell.length_b   1.000
_cell.length_c   1.000
_cell.angle_alpha   90.00
_cell.angle_beta   90.00
_cell.angle_gamma   90.00
#
_symmetry.space_group_name_H-M   'P 1'
#
loop_
_entity.id
_entity.type
_entity.pdbx_description
1 polymer ?
#
loop_
_entity_poly.entity_id
_entity_poly.type
_entity_poly.pdbx_seq_one_letter_code
_entity_poly.pdbx_strand_id
1 'polypeptide(L)'
;MGNVPVLAYGLEWIKEPVNFMEISDESDIGFILEVDFDYPENLHDLHNDYPLAPETLKVTNDMLSPYCKKTAEKYNLNINSCTKLVPNLMSKKKIHRSL
;
A
#
# COMPACT_ATOMS: atom_id res chain seq x y z
N MET A 1 -14.97 -22.69 -19.50
CA MET A 1 -13.73 -21.88 -19.40
C MET A 1 -14.15 -20.45 -19.15
N GLY A 2 -14.05 -19.98 -17.90
CA GLY A 2 -14.44 -18.62 -17.54
C GLY A 2 -13.40 -17.61 -18.04
N ASN A 3 -13.87 -16.50 -18.61
CA ASN A 3 -13.02 -15.37 -18.98
C ASN A 3 -12.28 -14.89 -17.72
N VAL A 4 -10.95 -14.90 -17.78
CA VAL A 4 -10.11 -14.25 -16.78
C VAL A 4 -10.06 -12.77 -17.15
N PRO A 5 -10.34 -11.83 -16.24
CA PRO A 5 -10.27 -10.41 -16.56
C PRO A 5 -8.85 -10.05 -17.00
N VAL A 6 -8.72 -9.47 -18.20
CA VAL A 6 -7.46 -8.86 -18.66
C VAL A 6 -7.20 -7.63 -17.79
N LEU A 7 -6.01 -7.55 -17.21
CA LEU A 7 -5.59 -6.37 -16.46
C LEU A 7 -5.32 -5.23 -17.44
N ALA A 8 -5.42 -3.98 -16.99
CA ALA A 8 -5.16 -2.82 -17.84
C ALA A 8 -3.76 -2.92 -18.50
N TYR A 9 -3.60 -2.34 -19.69
CA TYR A 9 -2.30 -2.27 -20.41
C TYR A 9 -1.77 -3.60 -20.98
N GLY A 10 -2.64 -4.58 -21.25
CA GLY A 10 -2.25 -5.84 -21.90
C GLY A 10 -1.62 -6.87 -20.97
N LEU A 11 -1.83 -6.71 -19.67
CA LEU A 11 -1.36 -7.64 -18.64
C LEU A 11 -2.33 -8.83 -18.50
N GLU A 12 -1.78 -10.03 -18.37
CA GLU A 12 -2.55 -11.26 -18.23
C GLU A 12 -2.24 -11.97 -16.91
N TRP A 13 -3.26 -12.56 -16.30
CA TRP A 13 -3.09 -13.39 -15.11
C TRP A 13 -2.48 -14.74 -15.46
N ILE A 14 -1.37 -15.05 -14.83
CA ILE A 14 -0.76 -16.37 -14.92
C ILE A 14 -1.49 -17.32 -13.99
N LYS A 15 -1.97 -18.45 -14.53
CA LYS A 15 -2.71 -19.47 -13.77
C LYS A 15 -1.79 -20.51 -13.13
N GLU A 16 -0.58 -20.62 -13.64
CA GLU A 16 0.40 -21.58 -13.18
C GLU A 16 1.20 -21.01 -12.00
N PRO A 17 1.55 -21.82 -11.00
CA PRO A 17 2.38 -21.36 -9.91
C PRO A 17 3.77 -21.03 -10.45
N VAL A 18 4.15 -19.76 -10.36
CA VAL A 18 5.49 -19.28 -10.73
C VAL A 18 6.32 -19.12 -9.47
N ASN A 19 7.53 -19.69 -9.45
CA ASN A 19 8.49 -19.39 -8.40
C ASN A 19 9.19 -18.07 -8.71
N PHE A 20 8.61 -16.98 -8.20
CA PHE A 20 9.12 -15.64 -8.47
C PHE A 20 10.51 -15.38 -7.90
N MET A 21 10.98 -16.16 -6.93
CA MET A 21 12.32 -16.05 -6.36
C MET A 21 13.42 -16.58 -7.30
N GLU A 22 13.03 -17.31 -8.35
CA GLU A 22 13.95 -17.89 -9.35
C GLU A 22 13.99 -17.10 -10.66
N ILE A 23 13.16 -16.05 -10.78
CA ILE A 23 13.11 -15.21 -11.96
C ILE A 23 14.32 -14.27 -11.93
N SER A 24 15.04 -14.18 -13.05
CA SER A 24 16.15 -13.23 -13.20
C SER A 24 15.62 -11.81 -13.40
N ASP A 25 16.27 -10.84 -12.77
CA ASP A 25 16.01 -9.40 -12.97
C ASP A 25 16.16 -8.96 -14.44
N GLU A 26 16.94 -9.70 -15.24
CA GLU A 26 17.18 -9.45 -16.68
C GLU A 26 16.23 -10.25 -17.59
N SER A 27 15.15 -10.81 -17.03
CA SER A 27 14.15 -11.56 -17.79
C SER A 27 13.44 -10.68 -18.83
N ASP A 28 13.26 -11.19 -20.05
CA ASP A 28 12.48 -10.53 -21.10
C ASP A 28 10.99 -10.33 -20.71
N ILE A 29 10.52 -11.11 -19.73
CA ILE A 29 9.16 -11.06 -19.19
C ILE A 29 9.21 -10.51 -17.77
N GLY A 30 8.54 -9.38 -17.54
CA GLY A 30 8.33 -8.80 -16.22
C GLY A 30 7.06 -9.32 -15.56
N PHE A 31 7.05 -9.32 -14.22
CA PHE A 31 5.94 -9.84 -13.43
C PHE A 31 5.44 -8.77 -12.45
N ILE A 32 4.13 -8.70 -12.28
CA ILE A 32 3.51 -7.89 -11.22
C ILE A 32 2.85 -8.87 -10.25
N LEU A 33 3.30 -8.84 -9.00
CA LEU A 33 2.75 -9.63 -7.92
C LEU A 33 1.61 -8.86 -7.25
N GLU A 34 0.44 -9.49 -7.14
CA GLU A 34 -0.60 -9.06 -6.20
C GLU A 34 -0.45 -9.88 -4.92
N VAL A 35 -0.11 -9.22 -3.80
CA VAL A 35 0.13 -9.88 -2.52
C VAL A 35 -0.67 -9.22 -1.39
N ASP A 36 -1.09 -10.03 -0.42
CA ASP A 36 -1.53 -9.57 0.88
C ASP A 36 -0.31 -9.48 1.81
N PHE A 37 -0.25 -8.44 2.65
CA PHE A 37 0.91 -8.18 3.51
C PHE A 37 0.47 -7.79 4.91
N ASP A 38 0.92 -8.55 5.91
CA ASP A 38 0.78 -8.20 7.32
C ASP A 38 2.05 -7.53 7.83
N TYR A 39 1.88 -6.49 8.66
CA TYR A 39 3.00 -5.74 9.24
C TYR A 39 3.24 -6.20 10.68
N PRO A 40 4.17 -7.12 10.94
CA PRO A 40 4.36 -7.66 12.28
C PRO A 40 4.87 -6.57 13.22
N GLU A 41 4.34 -6.52 14.44
CA GLU A 41 4.58 -5.42 15.41
C GLU A 41 6.06 -5.20 15.71
N ASN A 42 6.87 -6.27 15.71
CA ASN A 42 8.31 -6.19 15.96
C ASN A 42 9.09 -5.37 14.91
N LEU A 43 8.49 -5.09 13.75
CA LEU A 43 9.08 -4.24 12.71
C LEU A 43 8.58 -2.79 12.76
N HIS A 44 7.61 -2.47 13.63
CA HIS A 44 7.02 -1.13 13.64
C HIS A 44 8.04 -0.08 14.05
N ASP A 45 8.84 -0.34 15.07
CA ASP A 45 9.89 0.59 15.50
C ASP A 45 10.98 0.78 14.44
N LEU A 46 11.38 -0.32 13.77
CA LEU A 46 12.42 -0.27 12.74
C LEU A 46 11.97 0.47 11.47
N HIS A 47 10.69 0.36 11.12
CA HIS A 47 10.17 0.87 9.86
C HIS A 47 9.24 2.09 10.01
N ASN A 48 9.14 2.66 11.22
CA ASN A 48 8.31 3.84 11.48
C ASN A 48 8.70 5.04 10.59
N ASP A 49 9.99 5.20 10.30
CA ASP A 49 10.49 6.29 9.46
C ASP A 49 10.21 6.07 7.96
N TYR A 50 10.00 4.83 7.54
CA TYR A 50 9.73 4.50 6.14
C TYR A 50 8.75 3.31 5.98
N PRO A 51 7.44 3.51 6.27
CA PRO A 51 6.42 2.49 6.07
C PRO A 51 6.31 2.08 4.60
N LEU A 52 6.32 0.77 4.35
CA LEU A 52 6.22 0.21 3.00
C LEU A 52 4.79 0.33 2.47
N ALA A 53 4.67 0.50 1.14
CA ALA A 53 3.39 0.51 0.43
C ALA A 53 2.38 1.54 1.00
N PRO A 54 2.66 2.85 0.84
CA PRO A 54 1.71 3.89 1.23
C PRO A 54 0.39 3.73 0.47
N GLU A 55 -0.73 3.96 1.16
CA GLU A 55 -2.07 3.79 0.59
C GLU A 55 -2.81 5.12 0.52
N THR A 56 -3.69 5.23 -0.46
CA THR A 56 -4.59 6.39 -0.55
C THR A 56 -5.70 6.22 0.48
N LEU A 57 -5.64 6.99 1.57
CA LEU A 57 -6.59 6.94 2.67
C LEU A 57 -7.36 8.26 2.79
N LYS A 58 -8.63 8.16 3.17
CA LYS A 58 -9.41 9.30 3.62
C LYS A 58 -9.05 9.59 5.07
N VAL A 59 -8.20 10.59 5.29
CA VAL A 59 -7.76 11.01 6.62
C VAL A 59 -8.93 11.72 7.32
N THR A 60 -9.32 11.18 8.47
CA THR A 60 -10.37 11.72 9.34
C THR A 60 -9.77 12.39 10.59
N ASN A 61 -10.56 13.17 11.33
CA ASN A 61 -10.09 13.91 12.50
C ASN A 61 -9.56 12.99 13.61
N ASP A 62 -10.13 11.81 13.78
CA ASP A 62 -9.70 10.81 14.76
C ASP A 62 -8.27 10.33 14.52
N MET A 63 -7.84 10.20 13.26
CA MET A 63 -6.49 9.79 12.84
C MET A 63 -5.41 10.84 13.13
N LEU A 64 -5.79 12.07 13.47
CA LEU A 64 -4.82 13.14 13.69
C LEU A 64 -4.11 12.98 15.04
N SER A 65 -2.81 13.25 15.02
CA SER A 65 -2.02 13.29 16.25
C SER A 65 -2.55 14.37 17.21
N PRO A 66 -2.31 14.20 18.52
CA PRO A 66 -2.67 15.21 19.52
C PRO A 66 -2.11 16.60 19.19
N TYR A 67 -0.91 16.64 18.60
CA TYR A 67 -0.26 17.87 18.15
C TYR A 67 -1.05 18.57 17.04
N CYS A 68 -1.51 17.84 16.03
CA CYS A 68 -2.32 18.39 14.94
C CYS A 68 -3.65 18.96 15.46
N LYS A 69 -4.33 18.23 16.35
CA LYS A 69 -5.60 18.66 16.96
C LYS A 69 -5.43 19.97 17.75
N LYS A 70 -4.43 20.02 18.64
CA LYS A 70 -4.11 21.22 19.43
C LYS A 70 -3.74 22.43 18.56
N THR A 71 -3.03 22.20 17.46
CA THR A 71 -2.65 23.26 16.52
C THR A 71 -3.87 23.83 15.80
N ALA A 72 -4.79 22.97 15.37
CA ALA A 72 -6.03 23.42 14.72
C ALA A 72 -6.92 24.22 15.66
N GLU A 73 -7.07 23.80 16.92
CA GLU A 73 -7.80 24.56 17.94
C GLU A 73 -7.18 25.94 18.17
N LYS A 74 -5.84 26.01 18.32
CA LYS A 74 -5.11 27.26 18.54
C LYS A 74 -5.35 28.30 17.44
N TYR A 75 -5.46 27.86 16.20
CA TYR A 75 -5.62 28.73 15.03
C TYR A 75 -7.05 28.73 14.46
N ASN A 76 -8.01 28.13 15.17
CA ASN A 76 -9.41 27.99 14.76
C ASN A 76 -9.58 27.45 13.32
N LEU A 77 -8.78 26.43 12.98
CA LEU A 77 -8.78 25.80 11.66
C LEU A 77 -9.87 24.73 11.57
N ASN A 78 -10.65 24.75 10.49
CA ASN A 78 -11.59 23.68 10.21
C ASN A 78 -10.87 22.50 9.53
N ILE A 79 -10.69 21.41 10.26
CA ILE A 79 -10.09 20.19 9.71
C ILE A 79 -11.19 19.33 9.09
N ASN A 80 -11.30 19.42 7.77
CA ASN A 80 -12.16 18.53 6.99
C ASN A 80 -11.42 17.24 6.63
N SER A 81 -12.17 16.14 6.47
CA SER A 81 -11.60 14.90 5.96
C SER A 81 -11.06 15.11 4.55
N CYS A 82 -9.87 14.60 4.26
CA CYS A 82 -9.28 14.69 2.93
C CYS A 82 -8.60 13.38 2.53
N THR A 83 -8.59 13.11 1.24
CA THR A 83 -7.91 11.93 0.70
C THR A 83 -6.43 12.25 0.48
N LYS A 84 -5.55 11.45 1.06
CA LYS A 84 -4.09 11.62 1.01
C LYS A 84 -3.43 10.28 0.77
N LEU A 85 -2.24 10.31 0.16
CA LEU A 85 -1.33 9.16 0.19
C LEU A 85 -0.67 9.11 1.57
N VAL A 86 -0.93 8.06 2.34
CA VAL A 86 -0.54 7.95 3.74
C VAL A 86 0.43 6.77 3.92
N PRO A 87 1.69 7.02 4.33
CA PRO A 87 2.56 5.96 4.80
C PRO A 87 2.03 5.46 6.14
N ASN A 88 1.70 4.17 6.21
CA ASN A 88 1.14 3.55 7.41
C ASN A 88 1.63 2.11 7.54
N LEU A 89 1.71 1.63 8.78
CA LEU A 89 2.15 0.28 9.15
C LEU A 89 0.98 -0.68 9.39
N MET A 90 -0.21 -0.38 8.86
CA MET A 90 -1.36 -1.28 8.98
C MET A 90 -1.22 -2.45 8.00
N SER A 91 -1.90 -3.57 8.29
CA SER A 91 -2.01 -4.69 7.33
C SER A 91 -2.68 -4.23 6.03
N LYS A 92 -2.17 -4.74 4.91
CA LYS A 92 -2.55 -4.33 3.56
C LYS A 92 -3.03 -5.52 2.76
N LYS A 93 -3.98 -5.28 1.87
CA LYS A 93 -4.53 -6.31 0.98
C LYS A 93 -4.36 -5.88 -0.46
N LYS A 94 -4.08 -6.85 -1.34
CA LYS A 94 -3.96 -6.65 -2.79
C LYS A 94 -2.97 -5.55 -3.18
N ILE A 95 -1.78 -5.59 -2.58
CA ILE A 95 -0.71 -4.68 -2.97
C ILE A 95 -0.07 -5.23 -4.24
N HIS A 96 -0.03 -4.39 -5.27
CA HIS A 96 0.66 -4.69 -6.51
C HIS A 96 2.12 -4.24 -6.44
N ARG A 97 3.07 -5.15 -6.69
CA ARG A 97 4.50 -4.83 -6.82
C ARG A 97 5.05 -5.41 -8.11
N SER A 98 5.74 -4.59 -8.89
CA SER A 98 6.56 -5.07 -10.00
C SER A 98 7.84 -5.69 -9.45
N LEU A 99 8.22 -6.84 -10.03
CA LEU A 99 9.57 -7.40 -9.94
C LEU A 99 10.43 -6.77 -11.03
#